data_AF-A0A0C2FKN8-F1
#
_entry.id   AF-A0A0C2FKN8-F1
#
_cell.length_a   1.000
_cell.length_b   1.000
_cell.length_c   1.000
_cell.angle_alpha   90.00
_cell.angle_beta   90.00
_cell.angle_gamma   90.00
#
_symmetry.space_group_name_H-M   'P 1'
#
loop_
_entity.id
_entity.type
_entity.pdbx_description
1 polymer ?
#
loop_
_entity_poly.entity_id
_entity_poly.type
_entity_poly.pdbx_seq_one_letter_code
_entity_poly.pdbx_strand_id
1 'polypeptide(L)'
;MESHSPVGRIHCSENAVASAQQTGRFEFESRGKVQIKGKGEMNTYFLLKSYKRSIWEVIDAKRDENVNSIDGYQELRDAFVDESRIKKPYKHTAVCAIS
;
A
#
# COMPACT_ATOMS: atom_id res chain seq x y z
N MET A 1 -1.84 -7.29 14.74
CA MET A 1 -0.94 -6.78 13.68
C MET A 1 -1.10 -5.28 13.50
N GLU A 2 -2.32 -4.77 13.46
CA GLU A 2 -2.62 -3.33 13.30
C GLU A 2 -2.00 -2.44 14.40
N SER A 3 -2.12 -2.83 15.68
CA SER A 3 -1.61 -2.06 16.83
C SER A 3 -0.09 -1.82 16.85
N HIS A 4 0.69 -2.52 16.02
CA HIS A 4 2.14 -2.37 15.89
C HIS A 4 2.57 -1.76 14.55
N SER A 5 1.62 -1.22 13.78
CA SER A 5 1.85 -0.68 12.45
C SER A 5 1.81 0.84 12.49
N PRO A 6 2.77 1.54 11.86
CA PRO A 6 2.64 2.97 11.65
C PRO A 6 1.46 3.26 10.70
N VAL A 7 0.80 4.38 10.95
CA VAL A 7 -0.31 4.85 10.10
C VAL A 7 0.22 5.11 8.68
N GLY A 8 -0.60 4.86 7.66
CA GLY A 8 -0.21 5.01 6.26
C GLY A 8 0.65 3.87 5.70
N ARG A 9 0.90 2.79 6.46
CA ARG A 9 1.56 1.58 5.94
C ARG A 9 0.72 0.34 6.19
N ILE A 10 0.73 -0.55 5.20
CA ILE A 10 0.04 -1.84 5.29
C ILE A 10 1.03 -2.87 5.82
N HIS A 11 0.70 -3.44 6.97
CA HIS A 11 1.53 -4.41 7.66
C HIS A 11 1.08 -5.83 7.36
N CYS A 12 2.04 -6.68 6.99
CA CYS A 12 1.82 -8.07 6.61
C CYS A 12 2.64 -9.00 7.50
N SER A 13 2.04 -10.15 7.86
CA SER A 13 2.76 -11.26 8.47
C SER A 13 3.53 -12.06 7.43
N GLU A 14 4.51 -12.84 7.87
CA GLU A 14 5.28 -13.75 7.01
C GLU A 14 4.39 -14.66 6.13
N ASN A 15 3.34 -15.25 6.69
CA ASN A 15 2.43 -16.12 5.94
C ASN A 15 1.69 -15.37 4.82
N ALA A 16 1.29 -14.12 5.09
CA ALA A 16 0.60 -13.31 4.09
C ALA A 16 1.55 -12.94 2.94
N VAL A 17 2.81 -12.64 3.26
CA VAL A 17 3.85 -12.38 2.25
C VAL A 17 4.15 -13.62 1.42
N ALA A 18 4.29 -14.78 2.04
CA ALA A 18 4.54 -16.03 1.33
C ALA A 18 3.43 -16.33 0.31
N SER A 19 2.16 -16.17 0.69
CA SER A 19 1.03 -16.34 -0.23
C SER A 19 1.01 -15.28 -1.33
N ALA A 20 1.31 -14.02 -1.00
CA ALA A 20 1.30 -12.93 -1.99
C ALA A 20 2.46 -13.05 -3.00
N GLN A 21 3.63 -13.51 -2.57
CA GLN A 21 4.80 -13.73 -3.44
C GLN A 21 4.54 -14.78 -4.51
N GLN A 22 3.67 -15.77 -4.27
CA GLN A 22 3.26 -16.74 -5.29
C GLN A 22 2.63 -16.09 -6.53
N THR A 23 2.02 -14.91 -6.36
CA THR A 23 1.44 -14.16 -7.48
C THR A 23 2.47 -13.33 -8.23
N GLY A 24 3.61 -12.99 -7.60
CA GLY A 24 4.63 -12.10 -8.15
C GLY A 24 4.17 -10.65 -8.36
N ARG A 25 3.01 -10.26 -7.82
CA ARG A 25 2.37 -8.95 -8.08
C ARG A 25 2.58 -7.91 -6.99
N PHE A 26 3.36 -8.22 -5.97
CA PHE A 26 3.49 -7.39 -4.79
C PHE A 26 4.95 -7.28 -4.37
N GLU A 27 5.34 -6.09 -3.96
CA GLU A 27 6.66 -5.80 -3.43
C GLU A 27 6.56 -5.48 -1.94
N PHE A 28 7.41 -6.11 -1.15
CA PHE A 28 7.40 -6.00 0.31
C PHE A 28 8.76 -5.56 0.85
N GLU A 29 8.74 -4.72 1.88
CA GLU A 29 9.90 -4.31 2.66
C GLU A 29 9.95 -5.10 3.97
N SER A 30 11.08 -5.73 4.30
CA SER A 30 11.23 -6.40 5.60
C SER A 30 11.36 -5.37 6.71
N ARG A 31 10.46 -5.43 7.70
CA ARG A 31 10.57 -4.63 8.93
C ARG A 31 11.53 -5.29 9.94
N GLY A 32 11.63 -6.61 9.89
CA GLY A 32 12.38 -7.42 10.85
C GLY A 32 11.47 -8.17 11.83
N LYS A 33 12.07 -8.68 12.90
CA LYS A 33 11.39 -9.44 13.96
C LYS A 33 10.68 -8.49 14.91
N VAL A 34 9.41 -8.76 15.17
CA VAL A 34 8.58 -7.99 16.09
C VAL A 34 7.98 -8.95 17.10
N GLN A 35 8.05 -8.58 18.38
CA GLN A 35 7.45 -9.37 19.44
C GLN A 35 5.93 -9.18 19.44
N ILE A 36 5.21 -10.24 19.09
CA ILE A 36 3.75 -10.25 19.03
C ILE A 36 3.22 -11.02 20.23
N LYS A 37 2.35 -10.37 21.02
CA LYS A 37 1.71 -10.99 22.19
C LYS A 37 0.99 -12.28 21.78
N GLY A 38 1.35 -13.39 22.40
CA GLY A 38 0.77 -14.72 22.14
C GLY A 38 1.34 -15.48 20.94
N LYS A 39 2.21 -14.89 20.12
CA LYS A 39 2.90 -15.58 19.01
C LYS A 39 4.43 -15.61 19.12
N GLY A 40 5.02 -14.82 20.03
CA GLY A 40 6.47 -14.70 20.16
C GLY A 40 7.06 -13.72 19.15
N GLU A 41 8.34 -13.84 18.85
CA GLU A 41 8.97 -13.08 17.77
C GLU A 41 8.50 -13.59 16.41
N MET A 42 7.98 -12.69 15.59
CA MET A 42 7.51 -12.99 14.24
C MET A 42 8.14 -12.02 13.24
N ASN A 43 8.50 -12.53 12.06
CA ASN A 43 8.97 -11.67 10.97
C ASN A 43 7.80 -10.93 10.35
N THR A 44 8.00 -9.64 10.14
CA THR A 44 6.97 -8.75 9.64
C THR A 44 7.46 -7.90 8.48
N TYR A 45 6.51 -7.51 7.64
CA TYR A 45 6.79 -6.87 6.37
C TYR A 45 5.80 -5.73 6.11
N PHE A 46 6.24 -4.72 5.37
CA PHE A 46 5.36 -3.68 4.85
C PHE A 46 5.16 -3.86 3.36
N LEU A 47 3.92 -3.69 2.89
CA LEU A 47 3.65 -3.65 1.45
C LEU A 47 4.12 -2.31 0.90
N LEU A 48 5.04 -2.34 -0.07
CA LEU A 48 5.53 -1.15 -0.75
C LEU A 48 4.66 -0.83 -1.96
N LYS A 49 4.49 -1.80 -2.85
CA LYS A 49 3.86 -1.60 -4.16
C LYS A 49 3.10 -2.83 -4.61
N SER A 50 2.12 -2.62 -5.49
CA SER A 50 1.45 -3.68 -6.21
C SER A 50 1.55 -3.45 -7.71
N TYR A 51 2.05 -4.44 -8.43
CA TYR A 51 2.16 -4.47 -9.89
C TYR A 51 0.86 -4.92 -10.55
N LYS A 52 -0.30 -4.52 -10.00
CA LYS A 52 -1.57 -4.76 -10.69
C LYS A 52 -1.55 -3.99 -12.01
N ARG A 53 -1.99 -4.66 -13.09
CA ARG A 53 -2.38 -3.94 -14.30
C ARG A 53 -3.43 -2.92 -13.89
N SER A 54 -3.16 -1.66 -14.19
CA SER A 54 -4.13 -0.59 -14.00
C SER A 54 -5.38 -0.88 -14.82
N ILE A 55 -6.54 -0.38 -14.37
CA ILE A 55 -7.80 -0.52 -15.14
C ILE A 55 -7.56 -0.04 -16.59
N TRP A 56 -6.81 1.04 -16.76
CA TRP A 56 -6.36 1.58 -18.05
C TRP A 56 -5.60 0.58 -18.94
N GLU A 57 -4.67 -0.20 -18.36
CA GLU A 57 -3.98 -1.30 -19.07
C GLU A 57 -4.90 -2.48 -19.38
N VAL A 58 -5.95 -2.71 -18.60
CA VAL A 58 -6.92 -3.77 -18.84
C VAL A 58 -7.89 -3.40 -19.97
N ILE A 59 -8.24 -2.12 -20.09
CA ILE A 59 -9.18 -1.60 -21.10
C ILE A 59 -8.49 -1.04 -22.36
N ASP A 60 -7.17 -1.16 -22.47
CA ASP A 60 -6.34 -0.62 -23.57
C ASP A 60 -6.55 0.90 -23.81
N ALA A 61 -6.84 1.65 -22.75
CA ALA A 61 -7.06 3.10 -22.85
C ALA A 61 -5.79 3.87 -22.46
N LYS A 62 -5.52 4.97 -23.16
CA LYS A 62 -4.40 5.86 -22.85
C LYS A 62 -4.63 6.50 -21.47
N ARG A 63 -3.75 6.18 -20.52
CA ARG A 63 -3.76 6.79 -19.18
C ARG A 63 -3.36 8.25 -19.26
N ASP A 64 -4.10 9.12 -18.56
CA ASP A 64 -3.65 10.47 -18.24
C ASP A 64 -3.02 10.49 -16.84
N GLU A 65 -1.69 10.58 -16.79
CA GLU A 65 -0.91 10.50 -15.54
C GLU A 65 -1.16 11.68 -14.60
N ASN A 66 -1.67 12.80 -15.12
CA ASN A 66 -1.97 13.99 -14.33
C ASN A 66 -3.32 13.88 -13.59
N VAL A 67 -4.17 12.94 -13.97
CA VAL A 67 -5.51 12.73 -13.39
C VAL A 67 -5.63 11.41 -12.64
N ASN A 68 -4.93 10.36 -13.10
CA ASN A 68 -5.09 9.00 -12.60
C ASN A 68 -3.78 8.48 -12.00
N SER A 69 -3.56 8.80 -10.72
CA SER A 69 -2.46 8.24 -9.94
C SER A 69 -2.63 6.74 -9.76
N ILE A 70 -1.57 5.97 -10.01
CA ILE A 70 -1.53 4.52 -9.84
C ILE A 70 -0.95 4.13 -8.48
N ASP A 71 -0.18 5.03 -7.86
CA ASP A 71 0.62 4.72 -6.67
C ASP A 71 -0.07 5.21 -5.39
N GLY A 72 -1.26 4.65 -5.13
CA GLY A 72 -2.01 4.92 -3.91
C GLY A 72 -1.23 4.53 -2.64
N TYR A 73 -0.21 3.67 -2.73
CA TYR A 73 0.62 3.29 -1.58
C TYR A 73 1.59 4.41 -1.20
N GLN A 74 2.20 5.08 -2.18
CA GLN A 74 3.04 6.23 -1.93
C GLN A 74 2.23 7.43 -1.39
N GLU A 75 1.02 7.66 -1.92
CA GLU A 75 0.12 8.70 -1.43
C GLU A 75 -0.29 8.47 0.03
N LEU A 76 -0.60 7.21 0.40
CA LEU A 76 -0.85 6.85 1.79
C LEU A 76 0.37 7.09 2.68
N ARG A 77 1.59 6.84 2.18
CA ARG A 77 2.81 7.12 2.93
C ARG A 77 3.05 8.62 3.11
N ASP A 78 2.88 9.40 2.06
CA ASP A 78 3.18 10.83 2.03
C ASP A 78 2.14 11.67 2.77
N ALA A 79 0.86 11.29 2.74
CA ALA A 79 -0.21 11.98 3.46
C ALA A 79 0.04 12.05 4.98
N PHE A 80 0.71 11.05 5.56
CA PHE A 80 1.02 11.05 6.99
C PHE A 80 2.35 11.71 7.34
N VAL A 81 3.30 11.82 6.41
CA VAL A 81 4.52 12.61 6.63
C VAL A 81 4.19 14.11 6.69
N ASP A 82 3.20 14.55 5.93
CA ASP A 82 2.76 15.96 5.81
C ASP A 82 1.84 16.42 6.96
N GLU A 83 1.29 15.51 7.78
CA GLU A 83 0.45 15.89 8.94
C GLU A 83 1.26 16.65 10.01
N SER A 84 2.60 16.52 9.98
CA SER A 84 3.49 17.32 10.83
C SER A 84 3.80 18.72 10.27
N ARG A 85 3.56 18.97 8.96
CA ARG A 85 3.79 20.27 8.31
C ARG A 85 2.87 20.47 7.09
N ILE A 86 1.71 21.09 7.32
CA ILE A 86 0.82 21.70 6.32
C ILE A 86 0.00 20.71 5.48
N LYS A 87 -1.33 20.73 5.70
CA LYS A 87 -2.33 20.01 4.91
C LYS A 87 -2.27 20.43 3.43
N LYS A 88 -1.69 19.64 2.54
CA LYS A 88 -1.94 19.79 1.10
C LYS A 88 -3.39 19.40 0.78
N PRO A 89 -4.08 20.13 -0.12
CA PRO A 89 -5.44 19.78 -0.50
C PRO A 89 -5.43 18.41 -1.19
N TYR A 90 -6.09 17.44 -0.56
CA TYR A 90 -6.34 16.12 -1.13
C TYR A 90 -7.08 16.31 -2.46
N LYS A 91 -6.41 16.08 -3.58
CA LYS A 91 -7.06 16.04 -4.88
C LYS A 91 -7.90 14.78 -4.91
N HIS A 92 -9.20 14.93 -4.78
CA HIS A 92 -10.17 13.84 -4.82
C HIS A 92 -9.99 13.06 -6.13
N THR A 93 -9.30 11.91 -6.07
CA THR A 93 -9.30 10.96 -7.18
C THR A 93 -10.74 10.52 -7.39
N ALA A 94 -11.29 10.79 -8.58
CA ALA A 94 -12.68 10.47 -8.90
C ALA A 94 -12.97 9.02 -8.52
N VAL A 95 -13.84 8.83 -7.53
CA VAL A 95 -14.38 7.52 -7.18
C VAL A 95 -15.18 7.08 -8.38
N CYS A 96 -14.76 6.00 -9.04
CA CYS A 96 -15.55 5.40 -10.11
C CYS A 96 -16.84 4.85 -9.47
N ALA A 97 -17.95 5.57 -9.63
CA ALA A 97 -19.27 5.05 -9.33
C ALA A 97 -19.69 4.15 -10.49
N ILE A 98 -20.06 2.91 -10.17
CA ILE A 98 -20.72 2.01 -11.11
C ILE A 98 -22.19 2.43 -11.10
N SER A 99 -22.63 3.11 -12.16
CA SER A 99 -24.05 3.39 -12.39
C SER A 99 -24.76 2.18 -12.97
#